data_AF-A0A0G0R6D6-F1
#
_entry.id   AF-A0A0G0R6D6-F1
#
_cell.length_a   1.000
_cell.length_b   1.000
_cell.length_c   1.000
_cell.angle_alpha   90.00
_cell.angle_beta   90.00
_cell.angle_gamma   90.00
#
_symmetry.space_group_name_H-M   'P 1'
#
loop_
_entity.id
_entity.type
_entity.pdbx_description
1 polymer ?
#
loop_
_entity_poly.entity_id
_entity_poly.type
_entity_poly.pdbx_seq_one_letter_code
_entity_poly.pdbx_strand_id
1 'polypeptide(L)'
;MDNKSKISNTEWGLVIGALLMVDLVQIVLEWLVIGLAINPFVDIFVGMSLGLYLHLRGQSLANPKRITGIIAAFLGEQVPGVDAIGLPLWTLDGIYNFLLSKSDKILEQVPGGKVVTSLVEKKK
;
A
#
# COMPACT_ATOMS: atom_id res chain seq x y z
N MET A 1 -12.63 -3.29 -22.77
CA MET A 1 -12.42 -1.83 -22.84
C MET A 1 -11.41 -1.47 -21.77
N ASP A 2 -10.13 -1.36 -22.15
CA ASP A 2 -9.02 -1.00 -21.27
C ASP A 2 -9.02 0.52 -21.04
N ASN A 3 -9.59 0.94 -19.91
CA ASN A 3 -9.25 2.21 -19.28
C ASN A 3 -8.60 1.88 -17.94
N LYS A 4 -7.37 1.34 -17.96
CA LYS A 4 -6.56 1.23 -16.74
C LYS A 4 -6.23 2.64 -16.27
N SER A 5 -7.04 3.17 -15.35
CA SER A 5 -6.83 4.47 -14.73
C SER A 5 -5.45 4.51 -14.07
N LYS A 6 -4.47 5.15 -14.71
CA LYS A 6 -3.12 5.31 -14.15
C LYS A 6 -3.16 6.39 -13.08
N ILE A 7 -2.93 5.99 -11.84
CA ILE A 7 -2.83 6.90 -10.68
C ILE A 7 -1.79 7.99 -10.97
N SER A 8 -2.17 9.25 -10.77
CA SER A 8 -1.29 10.41 -10.99
C SER A 8 -0.33 10.62 -9.81
N ASN A 9 0.76 11.39 -9.99
CA ASN A 9 1.66 11.68 -8.87
C ASN A 9 0.97 12.50 -7.76
N THR A 10 0.07 13.42 -8.13
CA THR A 10 -0.71 14.22 -7.18
C THR A 10 -1.63 13.34 -6.36
N GLU A 11 -2.30 12.40 -7.00
CA GLU A 11 -3.17 11.44 -6.34
C GLU A 11 -2.39 10.50 -5.42
N TRP A 12 -1.21 10.05 -5.83
CA TRP A 12 -0.30 9.33 -4.93
C TRP A 12 0.11 10.17 -3.72
N GLY A 13 0.39 11.46 -3.92
CA GLY A 13 0.64 12.40 -2.83
C GLY A 13 -0.53 12.50 -1.85
N LEU A 14 -1.76 12.52 -2.36
CA LEU A 14 -2.97 12.52 -1.52
C LEU A 14 -3.14 11.21 -0.75
N VAL A 15 -2.93 10.06 -1.40
CA VAL A 15 -3.01 8.75 -0.75
C VAL A 15 -1.96 8.62 0.36
N ILE A 16 -0.71 8.94 0.06
CA ILE A 16 0.38 8.88 1.04
C ILE A 16 0.13 9.87 2.19
N GLY A 17 -0.35 11.08 1.88
CA GLY A 17 -0.73 12.06 2.90
C GLY A 17 -1.86 11.56 3.81
N ALA A 18 -2.86 10.89 3.25
CA ALA A 18 -3.94 10.29 4.04
C ALA A 18 -3.43 9.15 4.94
N LEU A 19 -2.55 8.29 4.43
CA LEU A 19 -1.94 7.21 5.22
C LEU A 19 -1.06 7.78 6.34
N LEU A 20 -0.34 8.88 6.10
CA LEU A 20 0.40 9.58 7.15
C LEU A 20 -0.52 10.12 8.26
N MET A 21 -1.68 10.68 7.89
CA MET A 21 -2.65 11.12 8.90
C MET A 21 -3.20 9.95 9.71
N VAL A 22 -3.41 8.80 9.08
CA VAL A 22 -3.82 7.55 9.76
C VAL A 22 -2.74 7.13 10.76
N ASP A 23 -1.49 7.03 10.33
CA ASP A 23 -0.36 6.64 11.20
C ASP A 23 -0.23 7.58 12.40
N LEU A 24 -0.33 8.90 12.19
CA LEU A 24 -0.28 9.88 13.28
C LEU A 24 -1.43 9.71 14.27
N VAL A 25 -2.63 9.39 13.80
CA VAL A 25 -3.77 9.11 14.68
C VAL A 25 -3.53 7.82 15.48
N GLN A 26 -3.03 6.76 14.86
CA GLN A 26 -2.73 5.49 15.54
C GLN A 26 -1.66 5.65 16.63
N ILE A 27 -0.59 6.42 16.35
CA ILE A 27 0.44 6.77 17.33
C ILE A 27 -0.16 7.51 18.54
N VAL A 28 -1.04 8.49 18.29
CA VAL A 28 -1.71 9.23 19.37
C VAL A 28 -2.64 8.31 20.18
N LEU A 29 -3.37 7.41 19.52
CA LEU A 29 -4.24 6.45 20.21
C LEU A 29 -3.44 5.49 21.09
N GLU A 30 -2.25 5.07 20.63
CA GLU A 30 -1.36 4.20 21.39
C GLU A 30 -0.83 4.89 22.65
N TRP A 31 -0.45 6.18 22.57
CA TRP A 31 -0.09 6.97 23.74
C TRP A 31 -1.22 7.12 24.77
N LEU A 32 -2.47 7.05 24.31
CA LEU A 32 -3.66 7.07 25.17
C LEU A 32 -4.03 5.68 25.71
N VAL A 33 -3.25 4.63 25.42
CA VAL A 33 -3.45 3.21 25.81
C VAL A 33 -4.71 2.56 25.23
N ILE A 34 -5.61 3.35 24.64
CA ILE A 34 -6.78 2.87 23.88
C ILE A 34 -6.42 2.35 22.48
N GLY A 35 -5.21 2.67 21.99
CA GLY A 35 -4.68 2.19 20.71
C GLY A 35 -4.72 0.68 20.59
N LEU A 36 -4.35 -0.05 21.64
CA LEU A 36 -4.42 -1.52 21.69
C LEU A 36 -5.79 -2.11 21.33
N ALA A 37 -6.88 -1.39 21.61
CA ALA A 37 -8.23 -1.83 21.27
C ALA A 37 -8.71 -1.29 19.92
N ILE A 38 -8.30 -0.07 19.53
CA ILE A 38 -8.85 0.62 18.35
C ILE A 38 -7.98 0.42 17.10
N ASN A 39 -6.66 0.42 17.22
CA ASN A 39 -5.71 0.32 16.11
C ASN A 39 -5.95 -0.93 15.26
N PRO A 40 -6.23 -2.14 15.80
CA PRO A 40 -6.53 -3.30 14.96
C PRO A 40 -7.72 -3.09 14.00
N PHE A 41 -8.74 -2.34 14.42
CA PHE A 41 -9.88 -2.03 13.54
C PHE A 41 -9.52 -1.01 12.47
N VAL A 42 -8.69 -0.01 12.83
CA VAL A 42 -8.14 0.97 11.89
C VAL A 42 -7.28 0.26 10.84
N ASP A 43 -6.40 -0.64 11.24
CA ASP A 43 -5.51 -1.41 10.36
C ASP A 43 -6.28 -2.26 9.36
N ILE A 44 -7.30 -2.98 9.83
CA ILE A 44 -8.18 -3.77 8.96
C ILE A 44 -8.86 -2.85 7.94
N PHE A 45 -9.40 -1.72 8.40
CA PHE A 45 -10.10 -0.77 7.53
C PHE A 45 -9.17 -0.16 6.49
N VAL A 46 -7.97 0.26 6.88
CA VAL A 46 -6.97 0.90 6.01
C VAL A 46 -6.45 -0.11 4.99
N GLY A 47 -6.09 -1.32 5.43
CA GLY A 47 -5.65 -2.39 4.54
C GLY A 47 -6.70 -2.75 3.48
N MET A 48 -7.97 -2.88 3.87
CA MET A 48 -9.07 -3.11 2.93
C MET A 48 -9.29 -1.93 1.99
N SER A 49 -9.27 -0.70 2.51
CA SER A 49 -9.52 0.52 1.73
C SER A 49 -8.43 0.77 0.71
N LEU A 50 -7.16 0.60 1.10
CA LEU A 50 -6.02 0.72 0.20
C LEU A 50 -6.04 -0.38 -0.86
N GLY A 51 -6.30 -1.63 -0.46
CA GLY A 51 -6.45 -2.75 -1.39
C GLY A 51 -7.56 -2.50 -2.43
N LEU A 52 -8.75 -2.11 -1.97
CA LEU A 52 -9.88 -1.80 -2.84
C LEU A 52 -9.57 -0.61 -3.76
N TYR A 53 -8.99 0.47 -3.23
CA TYR A 53 -8.58 1.62 -4.03
C TYR A 53 -7.63 1.20 -5.16
N LEU A 54 -6.59 0.43 -4.85
CA LEU A 54 -5.65 -0.06 -5.86
C LEU A 54 -6.36 -0.91 -6.91
N HIS A 55 -7.25 -1.81 -6.49
CA HIS A 55 -8.06 -2.60 -7.41
C HIS A 55 -8.91 -1.73 -8.36
N LEU A 56 -9.60 -0.72 -7.82
CA LEU A 56 -10.42 0.22 -8.60
C LEU A 56 -9.57 1.07 -9.58
N ARG A 57 -8.31 1.35 -9.25
CA ARG A 57 -7.35 2.01 -10.15
C ARG A 57 -6.65 1.04 -11.11
N GLY A 58 -7.16 -0.19 -11.26
CA GLY A 58 -6.63 -1.19 -12.19
C GLY A 58 -5.22 -1.69 -11.83
N GLN A 59 -4.80 -1.48 -10.58
CA GLN A 59 -3.55 -2.01 -10.06
C GLN A 59 -3.77 -3.48 -9.70
N SER A 60 -2.96 -4.38 -10.27
CA SER A 60 -3.10 -5.81 -10.00
C SER A 60 -2.82 -6.10 -8.53
N LEU A 61 -3.86 -6.51 -7.80
CA LEU A 61 -3.71 -7.06 -6.45
C LEU A 61 -3.10 -8.46 -6.49
N ALA A 62 -3.14 -9.17 -7.62
CA ALA A 62 -2.46 -10.46 -7.77
C ALA A 62 -0.93 -10.35 -7.81
N ASN A 63 -0.37 -9.13 -7.82
CA ASN A 63 1.07 -8.92 -7.70
C ASN A 63 1.52 -9.28 -6.28
N PRO A 64 2.29 -10.36 -6.07
CA PRO A 64 2.63 -10.82 -4.73
C PRO A 64 3.41 -9.80 -3.92
N LYS A 65 4.17 -8.91 -4.58
CA LYS A 65 4.89 -7.81 -3.93
C LYS A 65 3.95 -6.83 -3.22
N ARG A 66 2.81 -6.54 -3.85
CA ARG A 66 1.79 -5.63 -3.31
C ARG A 66 1.02 -6.28 -2.16
N ILE A 67 0.64 -7.56 -2.31
CA ILE A 67 0.02 -8.32 -1.23
C ILE A 67 0.98 -8.41 -0.03
N THR A 68 2.25 -8.73 -0.26
CA THR A 68 3.23 -8.80 0.83
C THR A 68 3.45 -7.46 1.51
N GLY A 69 3.39 -6.33 0.78
CA GLY A 69 3.48 -4.99 1.38
C GLY A 69 2.32 -4.71 2.34
N ILE A 70 1.08 -4.91 1.86
CA ILE A 70 -0.13 -4.71 2.66
C ILE A 70 -0.16 -5.64 3.89
N ILE A 71 0.18 -6.92 3.70
CA ILE A 71 0.23 -7.90 4.80
C ILE A 71 1.36 -7.56 5.78
N ALA A 72 2.53 -7.14 5.30
CA ALA A 72 3.65 -6.78 6.16
C ALA A 72 3.36 -5.53 6.98
N ALA A 73 2.72 -4.52 6.39
CA ALA A 73 2.26 -3.34 7.11
C ALA A 73 1.23 -3.75 8.19
N PHE A 74 0.19 -4.48 7.79
CA PHE A 74 -0.85 -4.96 8.71
C PHE A 74 -0.27 -5.76 9.88
N LEU A 75 0.55 -6.78 9.61
CA LEU A 75 1.15 -7.62 10.65
C LEU A 75 2.19 -6.87 11.49
N GLY A 76 2.88 -5.89 10.90
CA GLY A 76 3.85 -5.04 11.60
C GLY A 76 3.19 -4.21 12.70
N GLU A 77 2.06 -3.58 12.39
CA GLU A 77 1.25 -2.80 13.35
C GLU A 77 0.69 -3.69 14.48
N GLN A 78 0.45 -4.99 14.24
CA GLN A 78 -0.04 -5.88 15.30
C GLN A 78 1.05 -6.30 16.32
N VAL A 79 2.32 -6.01 16.08
CA VAL A 79 3.41 -6.40 16.99
C VAL A 79 3.55 -5.36 18.11
N PRO A 80 3.29 -5.73 19.38
CA PRO A 80 3.47 -4.81 20.49
C PRO A 80 4.92 -4.33 20.55
N GLY A 81 5.13 -3.02 20.43
CA GLY A 81 6.46 -2.41 20.42
C GLY A 81 6.96 -1.92 19.07
N VAL A 82 6.38 -2.35 17.94
CA VAL A 82 6.62 -1.71 16.63
C VAL A 82 5.95 -0.33 16.61
N ASP A 83 4.73 -0.25 17.15
CA ASP A 83 4.02 1.00 17.43
C ASP A 83 4.77 1.89 18.43
N ALA A 84 5.51 1.29 19.38
CA ALA A 84 6.33 2.04 20.34
C ALA A 84 7.54 2.72 19.69
N ILE A 85 7.97 2.28 18.50
CA ILE A 85 8.99 2.96 17.69
C ILE A 85 8.35 4.09 16.86
N GLY A 86 7.01 4.14 16.76
CA GLY A 86 6.26 5.18 16.06
C GLY A 86 6.50 5.18 14.55
N LEU A 87 6.73 4.00 13.96
CA LEU A 87 6.96 3.87 12.53
C LEU A 87 5.65 4.01 11.76
N PRO A 88 5.56 4.89 10.75
CA PRO A 88 4.34 5.07 9.97
C PRO A 88 4.25 3.99 8.88
N LEU A 89 3.89 2.75 9.24
CA LEU A 89 3.99 1.61 8.30
C LEU A 89 3.00 1.75 7.13
N TRP A 90 1.82 2.32 7.35
CA TRP A 90 0.88 2.56 6.26
C TRP A 90 1.42 3.59 5.27
N THR A 91 2.04 4.66 5.75
CA THR A 91 2.75 5.62 4.89
C THR A 91 3.85 4.94 4.09
N LEU A 92 4.63 4.06 4.71
CA LEU A 92 5.69 3.31 4.04
C LEU A 92 5.14 2.36 2.96
N ASP A 93 4.03 1.66 3.22
CA ASP A 93 3.38 0.82 2.21
C ASP A 93 2.78 1.67 1.07
N GLY A 94 2.25 2.85 1.36
CA GLY A 94 1.81 3.81 0.35
C GLY A 94 2.95 4.26 -0.57
N ILE A 95 4.10 4.60 0.00
CA ILE A 95 5.32 4.95 -0.75
C ILE A 95 5.80 3.74 -1.57
N TYR A 96 5.81 2.55 -0.98
CA TYR A 96 6.20 1.33 -1.66
C TYR A 96 5.32 1.05 -2.88
N ASN A 97 4.00 1.16 -2.73
CA ASN A 97 3.05 1.00 -3.82
C ASN A 97 3.18 2.07 -4.90
N PHE A 98 3.51 3.31 -4.52
CA PHE A 98 3.83 4.37 -5.47
C PHE A 98 5.04 4.01 -6.33
N LEU A 99 6.15 3.58 -5.70
CA LEU A 99 7.37 3.16 -6.39
C LEU A 99 7.14 1.96 -7.30
N LEU A 100 6.34 0.99 -6.83
CA LEU A 100 5.95 -0.18 -7.63
C LEU A 100 5.14 0.25 -8.86
N SER A 101 4.16 1.16 -8.69
CA SER A 101 3.36 1.68 -9.81
C SER A 101 4.20 2.45 -10.84
N LYS A 102 5.25 3.16 -10.40
CA LYS A 102 6.20 3.82 -11.30
C LYS A 102 7.04 2.81 -12.07
N SER A 103 7.50 1.76 -11.39
CA SER A 103 8.28 0.69 -12.01
C SER A 103 7.48 -0.01 -13.10
N ASP A 104 6.21 -0.32 -12.84
CA ASP A 104 5.30 -0.93 -13.82
C ASP A 104 5.09 0.00 -15.04
N LYS A 105 4.92 1.32 -14.81
CA LYS A 105 4.81 2.31 -15.90
C LYS A 105 6.06 2.36 -16.79
N ILE A 106 7.26 2.29 -16.19
CA ILE A 106 8.52 2.32 -16.95
C ILE A 106 8.65 1.04 -17.79
N LEU A 107 8.34 -0.13 -17.21
CA LEU A 107 8.41 -1.41 -17.93
C LEU A 107 7.44 -1.48 -19.10
N GLU A 108 6.25 -0.87 -19.01
CA GLU A 108 5.31 -0.79 -20.13
C GLU A 108 5.80 0.08 -21.30
N GLN A 109 6.72 1.02 -21.06
CA GLN A 109 7.23 1.96 -22.08
C GLN A 109 8.46 1.43 -22.84
N VAL A 110 9.15 0.41 -22.33
CA VAL A 110 10.33 -0.16 -22.98
C VAL A 110 9.92 -1.14 -24.09
N PRO A 111 10.51 -1.06 -25.30
CA PRO A 111 10.29 -2.07 -26.34
C PRO A 111 10.64 -3.47 -25.83
N GLY A 112 9.69 -4.42 -25.91
CA GLY A 112 9.83 -5.77 -25.34
C GLY A 112 9.42 -5.90 -23.87
N GLY A 113 9.15 -4.78 -23.17
CA GLY A 113 8.70 -4.77 -21.78
C GLY A 113 7.38 -5.51 -21.55
N LYS A 114 6.44 -5.46 -22.51
CA LYS A 114 5.20 -6.28 -22.52
C LYS A 114 5.47 -7.78 -22.57
N VAL A 115 6.53 -8.21 -23.28
CA VAL A 115 6.93 -9.62 -23.35
C VAL A 115 7.51 -10.04 -22.00
N VAL A 116 8.35 -9.20 -21.38
CA VAL A 116 8.91 -9.46 -20.04
C VAL A 116 7.80 -9.52 -18.98
N THR A 117 6.81 -8.60 -19.00
CA THR A 117 5.68 -8.65 -18.06
C THR A 117 4.87 -9.93 -18.23
N SER A 118 4.56 -10.32 -19.48
CA SER A 118 3.83 -11.57 -19.76
C SER A 118 4.62 -12.83 -19.36
N LEU A 119 5.95 -12.82 -19.46
CA LEU A 119 6.79 -13.95 -19.06
C LEU A 119 6.94 -14.06 -17.54
N VAL A 120 6.94 -12.93 -16.83
CA VAL A 120 6.98 -12.89 -15.36
C VAL A 120 5.63 -13.29 -14.77
N GLU A 121 4.51 -12.89 -15.38
CA GLU A 121 3.17 -13.33 -14.95
C GLU A 121 2.91 -14.81 -15.25
N LYS A 122 3.41 -15.34 -16.38
CA LYS A 122 3.18 -16.75 -16.80
C LYS A 122 4.06 -17.79 -16.09
N LYS A 123 5.08 -17.35 -15.34
CA LYS A 123 5.98 -18.24 -14.57
C LYS A 123 5.60 -18.39 -13.09
N LYS A 124 4.56 -17.70 -12.63
CA LYS A 124 3.95 -17.86 -11.31
C LYS A 124 2.68 -18.67 -11.41
#